data_AF-A0A8S0ZRZ9-F1
#
_entry.id   AF-A0A8S0ZRZ9-F1
#
_cell.length_a   1.000
_cell.length_b   1.000
_cell.length_c   1.000
_cell.angle_alpha   90.00
_cell.angle_beta   90.00
_cell.angle_gamma   90.00
#
_symmetry.space_group_name_H-M   'P 1'
#
loop_
_entity.id
_entity.type
_entity.pdbx_description
1 polymer ?
#
loop_
_entity_poly.entity_id
_entity_poly.type
_entity_poly.pdbx_seq_one_letter_code
_entity_poly.pdbx_strand_id
1 'polypeptide(L)'
;MSKIEDTKIRNKLHFEKKTCAEYLPNIFFMPILLYRENSFKMTSVPKFHNLALKQKSSPIEIKEKMRKDYKSKVQNCRGMLMDKFRGSVTESELHNTLTDIYKSMFKFPKENINEEEVEFLDELKGELVQEELEWWTKECERCQMLDVDWSSMEESNNVICPVCQKIDLQLSNGNLRCTSCSISIPTQKSLAEIKNDIFGLVDNHNSMCNSDVQFGLVTDFNESHVYLLCESCTEMKLVI
;
A
#
# COMPACT_ATOMS: atom_id res chain seq x y z
N MET A 1 -6.49 -42.34 14.63
CA MET A 1 -6.17 -40.93 14.96
C MET A 1 -5.06 -40.41 14.05
N SER A 2 -5.29 -40.28 12.74
CA SER A 2 -4.26 -39.80 11.78
C SER A 2 -4.86 -39.28 10.45
N LYS A 3 -6.12 -38.83 10.47
CA LYS A 3 -6.80 -38.32 9.25
C LYS A 3 -7.49 -36.97 9.41
N ILE A 4 -7.39 -36.34 10.59
CA ILE A 4 -8.09 -35.08 10.91
C ILE A 4 -7.15 -33.87 10.78
N GLU A 5 -5.82 -34.08 10.85
CA GLU A 5 -4.83 -32.99 10.78
C GLU A 5 -4.55 -32.51 9.33
N ASP A 6 -4.66 -33.39 8.32
CA ASP A 6 -4.40 -33.02 6.93
C ASP A 6 -5.48 -32.12 6.30
N THR A 7 -6.67 -32.06 6.89
CA THR A 7 -7.78 -31.23 6.35
C THR A 7 -7.69 -29.78 6.80
N LYS A 8 -7.00 -29.50 7.92
CA LYS A 8 -6.80 -28.13 8.44
C LYS A 8 -5.72 -27.36 7.68
N ILE A 9 -4.68 -28.05 7.19
CA ILE A 9 -3.58 -27.43 6.42
C ILE A 9 -4.05 -27.06 4.99
N ARG A 10 -4.97 -27.85 4.42
CA ARG A 10 -5.48 -27.62 3.06
C ARG A 10 -6.38 -26.39 2.92
N ASN A 11 -7.07 -25.99 4.00
CA ASN A 11 -7.93 -24.81 4.01
C ASN A 11 -7.15 -23.50 4.28
N LYS A 12 -6.00 -23.56 4.99
CA LYS A 12 -5.15 -22.38 5.25
C LYS A 12 -4.42 -21.91 3.97
N LEU A 13 -4.00 -22.85 3.11
CA LEU A 13 -3.43 -22.56 1.77
C LEU A 13 -4.44 -22.03 0.73
N HIS A 14 -5.75 -22.10 1.01
CA HIS A 14 -6.77 -21.62 0.08
C HIS A 14 -7.18 -20.16 0.32
N PHE A 15 -6.89 -19.63 1.51
CA PHE A 15 -7.18 -18.24 1.87
C PHE A 15 -6.06 -17.28 1.37
N GLU A 16 -4.80 -17.71 1.44
CA GLU A 16 -3.66 -16.90 1.00
C GLU A 16 -3.45 -16.87 -0.54
N LYS A 17 -4.13 -17.75 -1.29
CA LYS A 17 -4.06 -17.74 -2.77
C LYS A 17 -5.06 -16.79 -3.43
N LYS A 18 -5.99 -16.18 -2.68
CA LYS A 18 -7.04 -15.33 -3.26
C LYS A 18 -6.68 -13.85 -3.38
N THR A 19 -5.61 -13.37 -2.76
CA THR A 19 -5.31 -11.92 -2.74
C THR A 19 -4.19 -11.47 -3.69
N CYS A 20 -3.47 -12.39 -4.34
CA CYS A 20 -2.40 -12.02 -5.30
C CYS A 20 -2.73 -12.29 -6.79
N ALA A 21 -3.88 -12.90 -7.13
CA ALA A 21 -4.15 -13.37 -8.50
C ALA A 21 -5.10 -12.51 -9.34
N GLU A 22 -5.67 -11.42 -8.81
CA GLU A 22 -6.71 -10.64 -9.52
C GLU A 22 -6.21 -9.34 -10.18
N TYR A 23 -4.90 -9.07 -10.23
CA TYR A 23 -4.34 -7.87 -10.88
C TYR A 23 -3.21 -8.16 -11.89
N LEU A 24 -3.39 -9.16 -12.75
CA LEU A 24 -2.53 -9.32 -13.93
C LEU A 24 -3.34 -9.11 -15.22
N PRO A 25 -3.15 -7.99 -15.94
CA PRO A 25 -3.64 -7.89 -17.31
C PRO A 25 -2.78 -8.79 -18.21
N ASN A 26 -3.47 -9.66 -18.96
CA ASN A 26 -2.95 -10.37 -20.12
C ASN A 26 -2.24 -9.41 -21.08
N ILE A 27 -0.92 -9.53 -21.26
CA ILE A 27 -0.28 -9.11 -22.51
C ILE A 27 0.71 -10.19 -23.00
N PHE A 28 0.45 -10.53 -24.25
CA PHE A 28 1.01 -11.56 -25.11
C PHE A 28 2.53 -11.51 -25.35
N PHE A 29 3.06 -12.72 -25.58
CA PHE A 29 4.19 -13.08 -26.43
C PHE A 29 4.54 -12.08 -27.56
N MET A 30 5.83 -11.74 -27.68
CA MET A 30 6.49 -11.60 -28.99
C MET A 30 7.92 -12.17 -29.00
N PRO A 31 8.39 -12.72 -30.14
CA PRO A 31 9.65 -13.47 -30.23
C PRO A 31 10.84 -12.56 -30.53
N ILE A 32 11.97 -12.86 -29.91
CA ILE A 32 13.29 -12.27 -30.17
C ILE A 32 13.73 -12.66 -31.60
N LEU A 33 13.87 -11.67 -32.49
CA LEU A 33 14.61 -11.83 -33.75
C LEU A 33 16.07 -11.43 -33.52
N LEU A 34 16.96 -12.43 -33.60
CA LEU A 34 18.40 -12.27 -33.70
C LEU A 34 18.77 -11.62 -35.04
N TYR A 35 19.44 -10.46 -35.01
CA TYR A 35 20.06 -9.88 -36.19
C TYR A 35 21.57 -10.12 -36.22
N ARG A 36 22.02 -10.43 -37.43
CA ARG A 36 23.27 -11.06 -37.84
C ARG A 36 24.30 -9.98 -38.19
N GLU A 37 25.51 -10.10 -37.65
CA GLU A 37 26.64 -9.23 -38.00
C GLU A 37 27.01 -9.39 -39.47
N ASN A 38 27.17 -8.27 -40.19
CA ASN A 38 27.78 -8.24 -41.50
C ASN A 38 28.84 -7.14 -41.56
N SER A 39 30.08 -7.57 -41.77
CA SER A 39 31.26 -6.74 -41.94
C SER A 39 31.20 -5.95 -43.25
N PHE A 40 31.41 -4.63 -43.19
CA PHE A 40 31.75 -3.83 -44.37
C PHE A 40 33.02 -3.01 -44.14
N LYS A 41 33.95 -3.15 -45.10
CA LYS A 41 35.29 -2.55 -45.13
C LYS A 41 35.20 -1.03 -45.34
N MET A 42 35.94 -0.28 -44.52
CA MET A 42 36.09 1.18 -44.64
C MET A 42 36.85 1.55 -45.92
N THR A 43 36.22 2.37 -46.77
CA THR A 43 36.90 3.26 -47.70
C THR A 43 36.78 4.70 -47.18
N SER A 44 37.81 5.51 -47.44
CA SER A 44 38.13 6.77 -46.77
C SER A 44 37.02 7.83 -46.79
N VAL A 45 36.73 8.40 -45.62
CA VAL A 45 35.71 9.43 -45.36
C VAL A 45 36.19 10.83 -45.83
N PRO A 46 35.36 11.64 -46.53
CA PRO A 46 35.67 13.02 -46.86
C PRO A 46 35.62 13.92 -45.62
N LYS A 47 36.62 14.80 -45.46
CA LYS A 47 36.67 15.78 -44.36
C LYS A 47 35.80 17.00 -44.69
N PHE A 48 34.69 17.16 -43.98
CA PHE A 48 33.87 18.37 -44.02
C PHE A 48 34.37 19.38 -42.99
N HIS A 49 34.94 20.50 -43.44
CA HIS A 49 35.56 21.52 -42.58
C HIS A 49 34.57 22.51 -41.91
N ASN A 50 33.27 22.39 -42.17
CA ASN A 50 32.26 23.35 -41.68
C ASN A 50 31.28 22.78 -40.64
N LEU A 51 31.49 21.54 -40.18
CA LEU A 51 30.77 21.02 -39.02
C LEU A 51 31.57 21.37 -37.78
N ALA A 52 31.36 22.57 -37.23
CA ALA A 52 31.73 22.83 -35.85
C ALA A 52 30.94 21.82 -34.99
N LEU A 53 31.59 20.70 -34.65
CA LEU A 53 31.11 19.74 -33.68
C LEU A 53 30.89 20.52 -32.39
N LYS A 54 29.64 20.94 -32.13
CA LYS A 54 29.24 21.38 -30.81
C LYS A 54 29.67 20.26 -29.87
N GLN A 55 30.60 20.59 -28.98
CA GLN A 55 31.15 19.67 -27.99
C GLN A 55 29.95 19.02 -27.30
N LYS A 56 29.71 17.74 -27.60
CA LYS A 56 28.61 16.98 -26.99
C LYS A 56 28.95 16.90 -25.52
N SER A 57 28.23 17.66 -24.70
CA SER A 57 28.33 17.60 -23.24
C SER A 57 28.19 16.14 -22.82
N SER A 58 29.07 15.67 -21.94
CA SER A 58 29.04 14.28 -21.53
C SER A 58 27.69 13.95 -20.87
N PRO A 59 27.20 12.70 -20.94
CA PRO A 59 25.97 12.30 -20.26
C PRO A 59 25.96 12.67 -18.75
N ILE A 60 27.14 12.75 -18.13
CA ILE A 60 27.33 13.19 -16.76
C ILE A 60 27.04 14.68 -16.60
N GLU A 61 27.59 15.53 -17.48
CA GLU A 61 27.35 16.99 -17.47
C GLU A 61 25.88 17.33 -17.72
N ILE A 62 25.19 16.57 -18.59
CA ILE A 62 23.75 16.72 -18.83
C ILE A 62 22.97 16.37 -17.56
N LYS A 63 23.29 15.25 -16.91
CA LYS A 63 22.66 14.85 -15.64
C LYS A 63 22.89 15.88 -14.54
N GLU A 64 24.11 16.41 -14.39
CA GLU A 64 24.42 17.44 -13.40
C GLU A 64 23.70 18.76 -13.68
N LYS A 65 23.61 19.16 -14.95
CA LYS A 65 22.83 20.33 -15.37
C LYS A 65 21.35 20.15 -15.01
N MET A 66 20.74 19.01 -15.34
CA MET A 66 19.34 18.73 -14.99
C MET A 66 19.10 18.76 -13.47
N ARG A 67 20.03 18.19 -12.68
CA ARG A 67 19.96 18.26 -11.21
C ARG A 67 20.04 19.70 -10.71
N LYS A 68 20.94 20.52 -11.26
CA LYS A 68 21.10 21.93 -10.89
C LYS A 68 19.86 22.76 -11.27
N ASP A 69 19.32 22.52 -12.46
CA ASP A 69 18.12 23.20 -12.96
C ASP A 69 16.89 22.83 -12.11
N TYR A 70 16.73 21.56 -11.76
CA TYR A 70 15.66 21.11 -10.86
C TYR A 70 15.79 21.73 -9.47
N LYS A 71 17.00 21.71 -8.89
CA LYS A 71 17.26 22.31 -7.57
C LYS A 71 16.94 23.81 -7.57
N SER A 72 17.34 24.53 -8.62
CA SER A 72 17.03 25.95 -8.81
C SER A 72 15.52 26.20 -8.89
N LYS A 73 14.79 25.36 -9.65
CA LYS A 73 13.33 25.44 -9.74
C LYS A 73 12.67 25.25 -8.37
N VAL A 74 13.05 24.23 -7.61
CA VAL A 74 12.49 23.98 -6.27
C VAL A 74 12.77 25.15 -5.32
N GLN A 75 13.99 25.69 -5.34
CA GLN A 75 14.34 26.85 -4.51
C GLN A 75 13.50 28.09 -4.87
N ASN A 76 13.27 28.32 -6.16
CA ASN A 76 12.43 29.43 -6.64
C ASN A 76 10.95 29.23 -6.24
N CYS A 77 10.40 28.01 -6.38
CA CYS A 77 9.06 27.68 -5.88
C CYS A 77 8.92 28.01 -4.39
N ARG A 78 9.90 27.58 -3.59
CA ARG A 78 9.89 27.84 -2.16
C ARG A 78 9.89 29.34 -1.86
N GLY A 79 10.70 30.13 -2.58
CA GLY A 79 10.68 31.59 -2.47
C GLY A 79 9.32 32.19 -2.79
N MET A 80 8.72 31.82 -3.92
CA MET A 80 7.40 32.31 -4.35
C MET A 80 6.29 31.96 -3.35
N LEU A 81 6.31 30.76 -2.77
CA LEU A 81 5.37 30.36 -1.72
C LEU A 81 5.58 31.21 -0.45
N MET A 82 6.82 31.34 0.00
CA MET A 82 7.13 32.12 1.21
C MET A 82 6.84 33.61 1.07
N ASP A 83 6.83 34.16 -0.14
CA ASP A 83 6.47 35.56 -0.39
C ASP A 83 4.96 35.77 -0.52
N LYS A 84 4.23 34.82 -1.15
CA LYS A 84 2.78 34.93 -1.35
C LYS A 84 1.95 34.57 -0.12
N PHE A 85 2.44 33.68 0.75
CA PHE A 85 1.72 33.22 1.95
C PHE A 85 2.10 33.97 3.23
N ARG A 86 2.63 35.20 3.13
CA ARG A 86 2.82 36.08 4.31
C ARG A 86 1.49 36.69 4.74
N GLY A 87 0.57 35.86 5.25
CA GLY A 87 -0.74 36.30 5.73
C GLY A 87 -1.75 35.16 5.87
N SER A 88 -2.97 35.47 6.30
CA SER A 88 -4.07 34.50 6.30
C SER A 88 -4.56 34.34 4.86
N VAL A 89 -4.42 33.15 4.28
CA VAL A 89 -4.83 32.85 2.90
C VAL A 89 -5.97 31.84 2.91
N THR A 90 -6.97 32.07 2.07
CA THR A 90 -8.10 31.15 1.92
C THR A 90 -7.70 29.91 1.11
N GLU A 91 -8.38 28.79 1.31
CA GLU A 91 -8.05 27.52 0.64
C GLU A 91 -8.11 27.62 -0.90
N SER A 92 -9.05 28.39 -1.44
CA SER A 92 -9.17 28.63 -2.88
C SER A 92 -7.98 29.42 -3.45
N GLU A 93 -7.51 30.43 -2.73
CA GLU A 93 -6.34 31.22 -3.13
C GLU A 93 -5.04 30.40 -3.04
N LEU A 94 -4.95 29.50 -2.06
CA LEU A 94 -3.85 28.54 -1.94
C LEU A 94 -3.82 27.60 -3.15
N HIS A 95 -4.96 26.98 -3.48
CA HIS A 95 -5.08 26.06 -4.60
C HIS A 95 -4.73 26.72 -5.93
N ASN A 96 -5.27 27.93 -6.19
CA ASN A 96 -5.00 28.67 -7.42
C ASN A 96 -3.52 29.08 -7.51
N THR A 97 -2.94 29.54 -6.40
CA THR A 97 -1.52 29.93 -6.36
C THR A 97 -0.59 28.75 -6.60
N LEU A 98 -0.86 27.60 -6.00
CA LEU A 98 -0.09 26.37 -6.24
C LEU A 98 -0.19 25.92 -7.70
N THR A 99 -1.40 25.99 -8.26
CA THR A 99 -1.68 25.65 -9.66
C THR A 99 -0.92 26.56 -10.63
N ASP A 100 -0.88 27.87 -10.36
CA ASP A 100 -0.17 28.85 -11.21
C ASP A 100 1.34 28.70 -11.10
N ILE A 101 1.87 28.44 -9.91
CA ILE A 101 3.30 28.14 -9.70
C ILE A 101 3.66 26.89 -10.49
N TYR A 102 2.88 25.81 -10.35
CA TYR A 102 3.11 24.58 -11.10
C TYR A 102 3.10 24.80 -12.63
N LYS A 103 2.08 25.47 -13.18
CA LYS A 103 1.97 25.78 -14.62
C LYS A 103 3.10 26.67 -15.15
N SER A 104 3.57 27.62 -14.34
CA SER A 104 4.66 28.53 -14.71
C SER A 104 6.03 27.85 -14.75
N MET A 105 6.25 26.87 -13.87
CA MET A 105 7.53 26.17 -13.66
C MET A 105 7.70 24.94 -14.55
N PHE A 106 6.59 24.25 -14.80
CA PHE A 106 6.48 23.16 -15.73
C PHE A 106 5.74 23.70 -16.96
N LYS A 107 6.47 24.47 -17.78
CA LYS A 107 6.05 24.70 -19.16
C LYS A 107 6.11 23.35 -19.88
N PHE A 108 5.05 22.57 -19.74
CA PHE A 108 4.81 21.48 -20.69
C PHE A 108 4.64 22.17 -22.04
N PRO A 109 5.54 21.94 -23.02
CA PRO A 109 5.31 22.43 -24.36
C PRO A 109 3.95 21.87 -24.79
N LYS A 110 2.99 22.74 -25.07
CA LYS A 110 1.69 22.32 -25.58
C LYS A 110 1.79 21.76 -27.01
N GLU A 111 2.98 21.80 -27.62
CA GLU A 111 3.22 21.39 -28.99
C GLU A 111 4.60 20.71 -29.08
N ASN A 112 4.60 19.50 -29.66
CA ASN A 112 5.73 18.60 -29.96
C ASN A 112 6.53 18.05 -28.77
N ILE A 113 5.91 17.13 -28.02
CA ILE A 113 6.67 15.99 -27.50
C ILE A 113 6.84 15.06 -28.70
N ASN A 114 8.09 14.75 -29.08
CA ASN A 114 8.35 13.82 -30.18
C ASN A 114 7.82 12.42 -29.77
N GLU A 115 7.32 11.63 -30.71
CA GLU A 115 6.79 10.28 -30.43
C GLU A 115 7.86 9.41 -29.73
N GLU A 116 9.14 9.61 -30.12
CA GLU A 116 10.32 9.00 -29.47
C GLU A 116 10.53 9.44 -28.01
N GLU A 117 10.16 10.68 -27.63
CA GLU A 117 10.27 11.15 -26.24
C GLU A 117 9.14 10.60 -25.37
N VAL A 118 7.95 10.35 -25.94
CA VAL A 118 6.84 9.69 -25.24
C VAL A 118 7.19 8.22 -24.99
N GLU A 119 7.67 7.52 -26.01
CA GLU A 119 8.08 6.12 -25.90
C GLU A 119 9.20 5.94 -24.86
N PHE A 120 10.19 6.84 -24.85
CA PHE A 120 11.25 6.84 -23.84
C PHE A 120 10.73 7.09 -22.41
N LEU A 121 9.76 7.98 -22.23
CA LEU A 121 9.15 8.24 -20.92
C LEU A 121 8.30 7.07 -20.44
N ASP A 122 7.63 6.36 -21.34
CA ASP A 122 6.85 5.17 -21.03
C ASP A 122 7.75 3.98 -20.68
N GLU A 123 8.88 3.81 -21.39
CA GLU A 123 9.90 2.82 -21.05
C GLU A 123 10.47 3.08 -19.64
N LEU A 124 10.87 4.32 -19.36
CA LEU A 124 11.38 4.73 -18.04
C LEU A 124 10.36 4.51 -16.92
N LYS A 125 9.08 4.78 -17.20
CA LYS A 125 7.99 4.52 -16.24
C LYS A 125 7.83 3.02 -16.00
N GLY A 126 7.94 2.20 -17.05
CA GLY A 126 7.92 0.74 -16.94
C GLY A 126 9.05 0.21 -16.06
N GLU A 127 10.27 0.69 -16.27
CA GLU A 127 11.44 0.32 -15.45
C GLU A 127 11.23 0.67 -13.97
N LEU A 128 10.73 1.88 -13.67
CA LEU A 128 10.48 2.32 -12.29
C LEU A 128 9.42 1.46 -11.59
N VAL A 129 8.32 1.13 -12.28
CA VAL A 129 7.27 0.25 -11.75
C VAL A 129 7.81 -1.15 -11.48
N GLN A 130 8.66 -1.66 -12.39
CA GLN A 130 9.28 -2.97 -12.22
C GLN A 130 10.25 -2.99 -11.04
N GLU A 131 11.08 -1.95 -10.86
CA GLU A 131 11.98 -1.82 -9.72
C GLU A 131 11.22 -1.78 -8.40
N GLU A 132 10.12 -1.03 -8.33
CA GLU A 132 9.26 -0.94 -7.14
C GLU A 132 8.63 -2.30 -6.82
N LEU A 133 8.15 -3.02 -7.83
CA LEU A 133 7.57 -4.36 -7.65
C LEU A 133 8.61 -5.36 -7.14
N GLU A 134 9.81 -5.36 -7.72
CA GLU A 134 10.91 -6.23 -7.27
C GLU A 134 11.35 -5.92 -5.84
N TRP A 135 11.36 -4.63 -5.47
CA TRP A 135 11.66 -4.20 -4.10
C TRP A 135 10.59 -4.72 -3.13
N TRP A 136 9.31 -4.58 -3.47
CA TRP A 136 8.19 -5.11 -2.68
C TRP A 136 8.26 -6.62 -2.50
N THR A 137 8.55 -7.36 -3.57
CA THR A 137 8.71 -8.82 -3.49
C THR A 137 9.86 -9.21 -2.56
N LYS A 138 11.03 -8.60 -2.73
CA LYS A 138 12.21 -8.87 -1.88
C LYS A 138 11.94 -8.52 -0.42
N GLU A 139 11.23 -7.43 -0.16
CA GLU A 139 10.87 -7.00 1.19
C GLU A 139 9.86 -7.96 1.84
N CYS A 140 8.88 -8.45 1.06
CA CYS A 140 7.95 -9.47 1.52
C CYS A 140 8.67 -10.77 1.86
N GLU A 141 9.56 -11.23 0.99
CA GLU A 141 10.42 -12.40 1.22
C GLU A 141 11.33 -12.19 2.45
N ARG A 142 11.90 -10.99 2.62
CA ARG A 142 12.70 -10.63 3.80
C ARG A 142 11.88 -10.71 5.08
N CYS A 143 10.65 -10.20 5.09
CA CYS A 143 9.75 -10.28 6.23
C CYS A 143 9.30 -11.72 6.52
N GLN A 144 9.25 -12.60 5.52
CA GLN A 144 8.99 -14.04 5.71
C GLN A 144 10.24 -14.79 6.18
N MET A 145 11.44 -14.35 5.79
CA MET A 145 12.74 -14.92 6.21
C MET A 145 13.17 -14.45 7.59
N LEU A 146 12.73 -13.27 8.02
CA LEU A 146 12.66 -12.93 9.42
C LEU A 146 11.61 -13.86 10.02
N ASP A 147 12.09 -14.87 10.72
CA ASP A 147 11.30 -15.80 11.54
C ASP A 147 10.66 -15.00 12.70
N VAL A 148 9.79 -14.05 12.34
CA VAL A 148 8.93 -13.34 13.28
C VAL A 148 7.97 -14.43 13.72
N ASP A 149 8.24 -14.95 14.90
CA ASP A 149 7.40 -15.92 15.55
C ASP A 149 6.06 -15.26 15.93
N TRP A 150 5.17 -15.15 14.95
CA TRP A 150 3.79 -14.70 15.13
C TRP A 150 3.01 -15.65 16.07
N SER A 151 3.50 -16.88 16.29
CA SER A 151 2.86 -17.81 17.22
C SER A 151 2.98 -17.33 18.67
N SER A 152 4.08 -16.67 19.05
CA SER A 152 4.22 -16.01 20.35
C SER A 152 3.20 -14.88 20.58
N MET A 153 2.74 -14.24 19.51
CA MET A 153 1.71 -13.21 19.55
C MET A 153 0.30 -13.83 19.68
N GLU A 154 0.09 -15.00 19.09
CA GLU A 154 -1.13 -15.83 19.23
C GLU A 154 -1.28 -16.45 20.63
N GLU A 155 -0.17 -16.81 21.30
CA GLU A 155 -0.14 -17.39 22.65
C GLU A 155 -0.57 -16.43 23.76
N SER A 156 -0.59 -15.12 23.50
CA SER A 156 -1.12 -14.17 24.46
C SER A 156 -2.65 -14.36 24.58
N ASN A 157 -3.11 -14.74 25.78
CA ASN A 157 -4.55 -14.80 26.14
C ASN A 157 -5.18 -13.40 26.30
N ASN A 158 -4.53 -12.38 25.75
CA ASN A 158 -5.01 -11.02 25.76
C ASN A 158 -6.08 -10.86 24.68
N VAL A 159 -7.17 -10.19 25.04
CA VAL A 159 -8.29 -9.91 24.15
C VAL A 159 -8.53 -8.42 24.19
N ILE A 160 -8.22 -7.71 23.10
CA ILE A 160 -8.54 -6.29 22.99
C ILE A 160 -10.05 -6.12 23.07
N CYS A 161 -10.52 -5.12 23.82
CA CYS A 161 -11.93 -4.83 23.98
C CYS A 161 -12.60 -4.58 22.63
N PRO A 162 -13.56 -5.42 22.20
CA PRO A 162 -14.12 -5.33 20.85
C PRO A 162 -14.98 -4.08 20.64
N VAL A 163 -15.56 -3.53 21.72
CA VAL A 163 -16.43 -2.35 21.68
C VAL A 163 -15.65 -1.05 21.54
N CYS A 164 -14.54 -0.89 22.27
CA CYS A 164 -13.78 0.37 22.31
C CYS A 164 -12.41 0.33 21.62
N GLN A 165 -11.87 -0.87 21.37
CA GLN A 165 -10.61 -1.14 20.68
C GLN A 165 -9.38 -0.42 21.27
N LYS A 166 -9.43 0.00 22.54
CA LYS A 166 -8.37 0.80 23.18
C LYS A 166 -7.42 -0.01 24.07
N ILE A 167 -7.93 -1.02 24.76
CA ILE A 167 -7.19 -1.77 25.78
C ILE A 167 -7.66 -3.23 25.83
N ASP A 168 -6.85 -4.08 26.44
CA ASP A 168 -7.19 -5.47 26.72
C ASP A 168 -8.29 -5.60 27.79
N LEU A 169 -9.15 -6.59 27.60
CA LEU A 169 -10.15 -7.02 28.57
C LEU A 169 -9.47 -7.73 29.73
N GLN A 170 -9.96 -7.46 30.93
CA GLN A 170 -9.50 -8.09 32.16
C GLN A 170 -10.59 -9.01 32.68
N LEU A 171 -10.27 -10.29 32.87
CA LEU A 171 -11.17 -11.25 33.51
C LEU A 171 -10.70 -11.49 34.95
N SER A 172 -11.55 -11.15 35.91
CA SER A 172 -11.28 -11.38 37.33
C SER A 172 -12.55 -11.83 38.04
N ASN A 173 -12.46 -12.91 38.83
CA ASN A 173 -13.57 -13.47 39.61
C ASN A 173 -14.87 -13.67 38.80
N GLY A 174 -14.77 -14.17 37.56
CA GLY A 174 -15.93 -14.41 36.69
C GLY A 174 -16.58 -13.14 36.14
N ASN A 175 -15.86 -12.01 36.14
CA ASN A 175 -16.35 -10.74 35.59
C ASN A 175 -15.34 -10.20 34.58
N LEU A 176 -15.79 -10.06 33.33
CA LEU A 176 -15.03 -9.51 32.23
C LEU A 176 -15.19 -8.00 32.22
N ARG A 177 -14.08 -7.26 32.26
CA ARG A 177 -14.09 -5.81 32.40
C ARG A 177 -13.22 -5.11 31.38
N CYS A 178 -13.68 -3.95 30.92
CA CYS A 178 -12.87 -3.00 30.18
C CYS A 178 -12.78 -1.71 30.98
N THR A 179 -11.57 -1.29 31.39
CA THR A 179 -11.38 -0.04 32.13
C THR A 179 -11.55 1.22 31.27
N SER A 180 -11.47 1.11 29.94
CA SER A 180 -11.59 2.28 29.04
C SER A 180 -13.03 2.65 28.70
N CYS A 181 -13.93 1.69 28.55
CA CYS A 181 -15.36 1.94 28.24
C CYS A 181 -16.30 1.45 29.34
N SER A 182 -15.75 1.06 30.49
CA SER A 182 -16.49 0.66 31.70
C SER A 182 -17.45 -0.52 31.51
N ILE A 183 -17.22 -1.36 30.51
CA ILE A 183 -17.94 -2.63 30.33
C ILE A 183 -17.64 -3.54 31.52
N SER A 184 -18.68 -4.17 32.07
CA SER A 184 -18.58 -5.23 33.07
C SER A 184 -19.62 -6.30 32.76
N ILE A 185 -19.16 -7.52 32.46
CA ILE A 185 -20.02 -8.63 32.04
C ILE A 185 -19.73 -9.85 32.92
N PRO A 186 -20.71 -10.34 33.69
CA PRO A 186 -20.55 -11.60 34.42
C PRO A 186 -20.46 -12.74 33.41
N THR A 187 -19.41 -13.55 33.49
CA THR A 187 -19.20 -14.68 32.58
C THR A 187 -18.46 -15.82 33.25
N GLN A 188 -18.78 -17.03 32.82
CA GLN A 188 -18.04 -18.24 33.21
C GLN A 188 -16.96 -18.62 32.17
N LYS A 189 -16.92 -17.93 31.03
CA LYS A 189 -15.94 -18.17 29.98
C LYS A 189 -14.57 -17.61 30.37
N SER A 190 -13.53 -18.35 30.05
CA SER A 190 -12.14 -17.87 30.10
C SER A 190 -11.86 -16.86 28.99
N LEU A 191 -10.81 -16.04 29.15
CA LEU A 191 -10.38 -15.10 28.09
C LEU A 191 -10.07 -15.82 26.77
N ALA A 192 -9.50 -17.02 26.82
CA ALA A 192 -9.21 -17.82 25.63
C ALA A 192 -10.48 -18.26 24.90
N GLU A 193 -11.53 -18.67 25.63
CA GLU A 193 -12.82 -19.01 25.02
C GLU A 193 -13.47 -17.79 24.38
N ILE A 194 -13.45 -16.64 25.08
CA ILE A 194 -13.97 -15.37 24.55
C ILE A 194 -13.22 -14.95 23.29
N LYS A 195 -11.89 -15.10 23.28
CA LYS A 195 -11.03 -14.85 22.12
C LYS A 195 -11.50 -15.70 20.94
N ASN A 196 -11.63 -17.01 21.14
CA ASN A 196 -12.04 -17.96 20.11
C ASN A 196 -13.45 -17.66 19.59
N ASP A 197 -14.39 -17.29 20.47
CA ASP A 197 -15.74 -16.94 20.07
C ASP A 197 -15.76 -15.68 19.20
N ILE A 198 -15.02 -14.62 19.58
CA ILE A 198 -14.91 -13.39 18.78
C ILE A 198 -14.35 -13.72 17.39
N PHE A 199 -13.20 -14.39 17.32
CA PHE A 199 -12.58 -14.72 16.03
C PHE A 199 -13.45 -15.64 15.19
N GLY A 200 -14.05 -16.67 15.79
CA GLY A 200 -14.94 -17.58 15.08
C GLY A 200 -16.19 -16.89 14.52
N LEU A 201 -16.75 -15.92 15.24
CA LEU A 201 -17.89 -15.12 14.76
C LEU A 201 -17.49 -14.20 13.60
N VAL A 202 -16.34 -13.54 13.70
CA VAL A 202 -15.81 -12.66 12.63
C VAL A 202 -15.46 -13.46 11.38
N ASP A 203 -14.76 -14.59 11.52
CA ASP A 203 -14.37 -15.45 10.40
C ASP A 203 -15.60 -16.02 9.69
N ASN A 204 -16.60 -16.44 10.45
CA ASN A 204 -17.85 -16.94 9.89
C ASN A 204 -18.58 -15.85 9.11
N HIS A 205 -18.68 -14.63 9.66
CA HIS A 205 -19.23 -13.47 8.95
C HIS A 205 -18.45 -13.20 7.65
N ASN A 206 -17.13 -13.10 7.73
CA ASN A 206 -16.27 -12.76 6.60
C ASN A 206 -16.28 -13.80 5.48
N SER A 207 -16.68 -15.04 5.78
CA SER A 207 -16.89 -16.07 4.75
C SER A 207 -18.12 -15.79 3.87
N MET A 208 -19.09 -15.02 4.38
CA MET A 208 -20.39 -14.76 3.73
C MET A 208 -20.58 -13.28 3.34
N CYS A 209 -19.86 -12.35 3.96
CA CYS A 209 -20.00 -10.91 3.76
C CYS A 209 -18.65 -10.20 3.84
N ASN A 210 -18.38 -9.30 2.89
CA ASN A 210 -17.13 -8.52 2.84
C ASN A 210 -17.22 -7.15 3.54
N SER A 211 -18.30 -6.89 4.28
CA SER A 211 -18.47 -5.63 5.01
C SER A 211 -17.86 -5.72 6.40
N ASP A 212 -17.50 -4.58 6.97
CA ASP A 212 -16.97 -4.53 8.33
C ASP A 212 -18.06 -4.82 9.36
N VAL A 213 -17.68 -5.51 10.44
CA VAL A 213 -18.54 -5.78 11.59
C VAL A 213 -18.27 -4.77 12.70
N GLN A 214 -19.31 -4.43 13.46
CA GLN A 214 -19.23 -3.60 14.64
C GLN A 214 -19.60 -4.41 15.88
N PHE A 215 -19.04 -4.05 17.03
CA PHE A 215 -19.40 -4.64 18.31
C PHE A 215 -20.15 -3.64 19.17
N GLY A 216 -21.33 -4.03 19.63
CA GLY A 216 -22.20 -3.22 20.47
C GLY A 216 -22.39 -3.84 21.84
N LEU A 217 -22.48 -3.00 22.87
CA LEU A 217 -22.92 -3.41 24.21
C LEU A 217 -24.43 -3.18 24.33
N VAL A 218 -25.17 -4.22 24.70
CA VAL A 218 -26.59 -4.12 25.05
C VAL A 218 -26.73 -4.45 26.52
N THR A 219 -27.38 -3.55 27.27
CA THR A 219 -27.63 -3.73 28.69
C THR A 219 -29.11 -4.02 28.89
N ASP A 220 -29.43 -5.10 29.60
CA ASP A 220 -30.80 -5.48 29.92
C ASP A 220 -30.94 -5.74 31.42
N PHE A 221 -31.64 -4.85 32.11
CA PHE A 221 -31.78 -4.78 33.56
C PHE A 221 -30.46 -4.89 34.33
N ASN A 222 -30.06 -6.12 34.67
CA ASN A 222 -28.88 -6.46 35.48
C ASN A 222 -27.78 -7.18 34.69
N GLU A 223 -27.99 -7.42 33.40
CA GLU A 223 -27.04 -8.13 32.54
C GLU A 223 -26.55 -7.22 31.42
N SER A 224 -25.32 -7.46 30.99
CA SER A 224 -24.67 -6.73 29.91
C SER A 224 -24.13 -7.75 28.94
N HIS A 225 -24.49 -7.60 27.66
CA HIS A 225 -24.20 -8.55 26.60
C HIS A 225 -23.50 -7.82 25.45
N VAL A 226 -22.51 -8.45 24.83
CA VAL A 226 -21.83 -7.91 23.64
C VAL A 226 -22.32 -8.62 22.40
N TYR A 227 -22.71 -7.85 21.40
CA TYR A 227 -23.17 -8.35 20.11
C TYR A 227 -22.23 -7.94 18.99
N LEU A 228 -22.03 -8.85 18.04
CA LEU A 228 -21.51 -8.55 16.71
C LEU A 228 -22.69 -8.12 15.84
N LEU A 229 -22.52 -7.01 15.12
CA LEU A 229 -23.53 -6.38 14.27
C LEU A 229 -22.92 -6.09 12.90
N CYS A 230 -23.64 -6.41 11.83
CA CYS A 230 -23.29 -5.99 10.47
C CYS A 230 -24.48 -5.31 9.82
N GLU A 231 -24.30 -4.06 9.38
CA GLU A 231 -25.36 -3.28 8.71
C GLU A 231 -25.66 -3.80 7.30
N SER A 232 -24.66 -4.35 6.60
CA SER A 232 -24.82 -4.80 5.22
C SER A 232 -25.61 -6.10 5.08
N CYS A 233 -25.32 -7.10 5.92
CA CYS A 233 -26.01 -8.39 5.90
C CYS A 233 -27.08 -8.52 6.98
N THR A 234 -27.28 -7.48 7.79
CA THR A 234 -28.23 -7.44 8.93
C THR A 234 -27.99 -8.54 9.98
N GLU A 235 -26.78 -9.10 10.00
CA GLU A 235 -26.42 -10.15 10.96
C GLU A 235 -26.22 -9.55 12.35
N MET A 236 -26.81 -10.22 13.34
CA MET A 236 -26.64 -9.92 14.77
C MET A 236 -26.36 -11.23 15.51
N LYS A 237 -25.21 -11.32 16.17
CA LYS A 237 -24.81 -12.50 16.94
C LYS A 237 -24.31 -12.12 18.33
N LEU A 238 -24.76 -12.86 19.34
CA LEU A 238 -24.29 -12.71 20.72
C LEU A 238 -22.86 -13.27 20.83
N VAL A 239 -21.98 -12.51 21.47
CA VAL A 239 -20.59 -12.88 21.74
C VAL A 239 -20.46 -13.40 23.18
N ILE A 240 -20.85 -12.56 24.14
CA ILE A 240 -20.77 -12.83 25.58
C ILE A 240 -21.85 -12.09 26.34
#